data_AF-A0AA88W741-F1
#
_entry.id   AF-A0AA88W741-F1
#
_cell.length_a   1.000
_cell.length_b   1.000
_cell.length_c   1.000
_cell.angle_alpha   90.00
_cell.angle_beta   90.00
_cell.angle_gamma   90.00
#
_symmetry.space_group_name_H-M   'P 1'
#
loop_
_entity.id
_entity.type
_entity.pdbx_description
1 polymer ?
#
loop_
_entity_poly.entity_id
_entity_poly.type
_entity_poly.pdbx_seq_one_letter_code
_entity_poly.pdbx_strand_id
1 'polypeptide(L)'
;MCLAKSFCDVHLQEAAIDLKLPRRSLLVQFTCNACGERSQKLINRLAYERGTVFVQCSGCFKHHQLVDNLGLVVEYDFREDISVEPSTDQV
;
A
#
# COMPACT_ATOMS: atom_id res chain seq x y z
N MET A 1 -10.16 -2.37 -62.58
CA MET A 1 -9.53 -1.05 -62.30
C MET A 1 -10.52 -0.33 -61.40
N CYS A 2 -10.27 -0.03 -60.12
CA CYS A 2 -9.08 0.53 -59.50
C CYS A 2 -8.79 -0.08 -58.11
N LEU A 3 -7.50 -0.19 -57.81
CA LEU A 3 -6.90 -0.51 -56.52
C LEU A 3 -6.57 0.78 -55.75
N ALA A 4 -6.80 0.79 -54.44
CA ALA A 4 -6.03 1.57 -53.45
C ALA A 4 -6.35 0.96 -52.06
N LYS A 5 -5.58 -0.02 -51.57
CA LYS A 5 -4.42 0.11 -50.66
C LYS A 5 -4.70 0.89 -49.38
N SER A 6 -4.64 0.14 -48.27
CA SER A 6 -3.96 0.41 -46.99
C SER A 6 -4.33 1.70 -46.25
N PHE A 7 -4.75 1.61 -44.99
CA PHE A 7 -4.02 2.16 -43.83
C PHE A 7 -4.83 1.94 -42.53
N CYS A 8 -4.12 1.45 -41.51
CA CYS A 8 -4.44 1.49 -40.08
C CYS A 8 -5.49 0.51 -39.54
N ASP A 9 -5.07 -0.75 -39.36
CA ASP A 9 -5.56 -1.63 -38.31
C ASP A 9 -5.17 -1.01 -36.95
N VAL A 10 -6.01 -0.13 -36.41
CA VAL A 10 -5.83 0.42 -35.05
C VAL A 10 -6.30 -0.65 -34.09
N HIS A 11 -5.37 -1.46 -33.60
CA HIS A 11 -5.58 -2.31 -32.43
C HIS A 11 -5.85 -1.43 -31.21
N LEU A 12 -7.11 -1.07 -31.00
CA LEU A 12 -7.59 -0.56 -29.72
C LEU A 12 -7.68 -1.77 -28.78
N GLN A 13 -6.59 -2.06 -28.06
CA GLN A 13 -6.65 -2.96 -26.92
C GLN A 13 -7.49 -2.27 -25.83
N GLU A 14 -8.80 -2.51 -25.87
CA GLU A 14 -9.67 -2.25 -24.73
C GLU A 14 -9.15 -3.08 -23.56
N ALA A 15 -8.53 -2.42 -22.58
CA ALA A 15 -8.24 -3.02 -21.29
C ALA A 15 -9.56 -3.29 -20.59
N ALA A 16 -10.15 -4.46 -20.88
CA ALA A 16 -11.35 -4.94 -20.20
C ALA A 16 -10.99 -5.18 -18.72
N ILE A 17 -11.28 -4.19 -17.87
CA ILE A 17 -11.15 -4.34 -16.42
C ILE A 17 -12.30 -5.24 -15.97
N ASP A 18 -12.00 -6.51 -15.67
CA ASP A 18 -12.96 -7.40 -15.04
C ASP A 18 -13.34 -6.86 -13.64
N LEU A 19 -14.54 -6.31 -13.55
CA LEU A 19 -15.14 -5.78 -12.32
C LEU A 19 -15.69 -6.88 -11.41
N LYS A 20 -15.67 -8.16 -11.84
CA LYS A 20 -16.30 -9.29 -11.12
C LYS A 20 -15.32 -10.13 -10.29
N LEU A 21 -14.29 -9.52 -9.72
CA LEU A 21 -13.50 -10.17 -8.67
C LEU A 21 -14.08 -9.79 -7.30
N PRO A 22 -14.44 -10.75 -6.43
CA PRO A 22 -14.68 -10.46 -5.03
C PRO A 22 -13.36 -9.96 -4.45
N ARG A 23 -13.14 -8.63 -4.50
CA ARG A 23 -11.85 -7.99 -4.21
C ARG A 23 -11.31 -8.32 -2.83
N ARG A 24 -12.13 -8.84 -1.90
CA ARG A 24 -11.75 -9.15 -0.51
C ARG A 24 -12.02 -10.62 -0.19
N SER A 25 -11.14 -11.50 -0.63
CA SER A 25 -11.29 -12.97 -0.49
C SER A 25 -10.40 -13.59 0.60
N LEU A 26 -9.42 -12.85 1.14
CA LEU A 26 -8.52 -13.33 2.17
C LEU A 26 -8.97 -12.85 3.55
N LEU A 27 -9.29 -13.77 4.46
CA LEU A 27 -9.54 -13.45 5.86
C LEU A 27 -8.21 -13.36 6.60
N VAL A 28 -7.90 -12.18 7.15
CA VAL A 28 -6.68 -11.95 7.93
C VAL A 28 -7.06 -11.62 9.36
N GLN A 29 -6.36 -12.25 10.30
CA GLN A 29 -6.44 -11.95 11.73
C GLN A 29 -5.15 -11.28 12.18
N PHE A 30 -5.27 -10.17 12.92
CA PHE A 30 -4.13 -9.43 13.42
C PHE A 30 -4.39 -8.90 14.83
N THR A 31 -3.32 -8.60 15.55
CA THR A 31 -3.36 -7.98 16.88
C THR A 31 -2.78 -6.59 16.77
N CYS A 32 -3.48 -5.59 17.30
CA CYS A 32 -3.01 -4.20 17.27
C CYS A 32 -1.89 -3.99 18.30
N ASN A 33 -0.73 -3.51 17.86
CA ASN A 33 0.40 -3.23 18.76
C ASN A 33 0.13 -2.04 19.70
N ALA A 34 -0.79 -1.13 19.34
CA ALA A 34 -1.08 0.05 20.15
C ALA A 34 -2.10 -0.21 21.27
N CYS A 35 -3.12 -1.06 21.03
CA CYS A 35 -4.20 -1.31 22.00
C CYS A 35 -4.39 -2.78 22.39
N GLY A 36 -3.66 -3.72 21.77
CA GLY A 36 -3.75 -5.16 22.05
C GLY A 36 -4.99 -5.87 21.49
N GLU A 37 -5.95 -5.14 20.91
CA GLU A 37 -7.18 -5.72 20.36
C GLU A 37 -6.90 -6.64 19.17
N ARG A 38 -7.54 -7.82 19.14
CA ARG A 38 -7.41 -8.80 18.06
C ARG A 38 -8.58 -8.65 17.09
N SER A 39 -8.29 -8.26 15.85
CA SER A 39 -9.30 -8.01 14.82
C SER A 39 -9.19 -9.00 13.67
N GLN A 40 -10.31 -9.22 12.96
CA GLN A 40 -10.36 -9.97 11.71
C GLN A 40 -10.96 -9.10 10.60
N LYS A 41 -10.36 -9.13 9.39
CA LYS A 41 -10.83 -8.37 8.22
C LYS A 41 -10.66 -9.19 6.93
N LEU A 42 -11.61 -9.03 6.00
CA LEU A 42 -11.47 -9.53 4.64
C LEU A 42 -10.69 -8.52 3.79
N ILE A 43 -9.64 -9.00 3.11
CA ILE A 43 -8.65 -8.19 2.40
C ILE A 43 -8.44 -8.78 0.99
N ASN A 44 -7.99 -7.94 0.05
CA ASN A 44 -7.55 -8.42 -1.25
C ASN A 44 -6.28 -9.26 -1.09
N ARG A 45 -6.35 -10.52 -1.51
CA ARG A 45 -5.20 -11.44 -1.47
C ARG A 45 -4.00 -10.91 -2.24
N LEU A 46 -4.20 -10.34 -3.43
CA LEU A 46 -3.11 -9.78 -4.23
C LEU A 46 -2.45 -8.56 -3.55
N ALA A 47 -3.25 -7.72 -2.90
CA ALA A 47 -2.71 -6.57 -2.15
C ALA A 47 -1.93 -7.02 -0.92
N TYR A 48 -2.35 -8.09 -0.26
CA TYR A 48 -1.63 -8.66 0.87
C TYR A 48 -0.30 -9.31 0.44
N GLU A 49 -0.29 -10.03 -0.68
CA GLU A 49 0.91 -10.73 -1.17
C GLU A 49 1.93 -9.81 -1.88
N ARG A 50 1.48 -8.75 -2.56
CA ARG A 50 2.35 -7.93 -3.44
C ARG A 50 2.20 -6.42 -3.29
N GLY A 51 1.27 -5.97 -2.47
CA GLY A 51 0.94 -4.55 -2.32
C GLY A 51 1.18 -4.01 -0.91
N THR A 52 0.52 -2.89 -0.64
CA THR A 52 0.48 -2.24 0.66
C THR A 52 -0.95 -2.28 1.17
N VAL A 53 -1.14 -2.66 2.44
CA VAL A 53 -2.46 -2.83 3.07
C VAL A 53 -2.50 -2.07 4.38
N PHE A 54 -3.50 -1.19 4.50
CA PHE A 54 -3.90 -0.58 5.76
C PHE A 54 -5.22 -1.18 6.23
N VAL A 55 -5.35 -1.38 7.54
CA VAL A 55 -6.56 -1.92 8.17
C VAL A 55 -6.99 -1.03 9.32
N GLN A 56 -8.30 -0.83 9.44
CA GLN A 56 -8.87 -0.17 10.61
C GLN A 56 -8.96 -1.18 11.77
N CYS A 57 -8.30 -0.88 12.89
CA CYS A 57 -8.41 -1.67 14.11
C CYS A 57 -9.79 -1.49 14.77
N SER A 58 -10.38 -2.57 15.30
CA SER A 58 -11.67 -2.50 16.02
C SER A 58 -11.57 -1.92 17.44
N GLY A 59 -10.36 -1.86 18.02
CA GLY A 59 -10.15 -1.34 19.38
C GLY A 59 -9.87 0.15 19.40
N CYS A 60 -8.81 0.60 18.71
CA CYS A 60 -8.42 2.02 18.70
C CYS A 60 -8.96 2.81 17.51
N PHE A 61 -9.71 2.19 16.59
CA PHE A 61 -10.35 2.81 15.41
C PHE A 61 -9.43 3.55 14.42
N LYS A 62 -8.11 3.51 14.67
CA LYS A 62 -7.07 4.02 13.78
C LYS A 62 -6.76 3.03 12.66
N HIS A 63 -6.21 3.54 11.58
CA HIS A 63 -5.66 2.73 10.51
C HIS A 63 -4.22 2.34 10.86
N HIS A 64 -3.95 1.04 10.81
CA HIS A 64 -2.62 0.48 11.02
C HIS A 64 -2.11 -0.10 9.72
N GLN A 65 -0.84 0.11 9.43
CA GLN A 65 -0.14 -0.59 8.37
C GLN A 65 -0.05 -2.07 8.74
N LEU A 66 -0.57 -2.93 7.85
CA LEU A 66 -0.54 -4.38 8.03
C LEU A 66 0.57 -5.02 7.21
N VAL A 67 0.73 -4.58 5.96
CA VAL A 67 1.77 -5.03 5.01
C VAL A 67 2.20 -3.85 4.16
N ASP A 68 3.49 -3.73 3.87
CA ASP A 68 4.01 -2.77 2.88
C ASP A 68 5.12 -3.42 2.04
N ASN A 69 4.72 -4.18 1.01
CA ASN A 69 5.68 -4.83 0.12
C ASN A 69 6.24 -3.86 -0.95
N LEU A 70 5.65 -2.67 -1.09
CA LEU A 70 6.03 -1.68 -2.09
C LEU A 70 6.96 -0.59 -1.52
N GLY A 71 7.16 -0.54 -0.20
CA GLY A 71 7.98 0.47 0.45
C GLY A 71 7.44 1.89 0.27
N LEU A 72 6.11 2.04 0.24
CA LEU A 72 5.47 3.35 0.05
C LEU A 72 5.44 4.19 1.33
N VAL A 73 5.61 3.55 2.49
CA VAL A 73 5.54 4.21 3.79
C VAL A 73 6.94 4.32 4.40
N VAL A 74 7.36 5.55 4.69
CA VAL A 74 8.62 5.84 5.36
C VAL A 74 8.31 6.49 6.71
N GLU A 75 8.75 5.85 7.80
CA GLU A 75 8.70 6.43 9.14
C GLU A 75 9.97 7.24 9.39
N TYR A 76 9.82 8.50 9.77
CA TYR A 76 10.93 9.38 10.15
C TYR A 76 10.97 9.52 11.66
N ASP A 77 12.12 9.25 12.28
CA ASP A 77 12.35 9.57 13.69
C ASP A 77 13.09 10.91 13.80
N PHE A 78 12.38 11.96 14.20
CA PHE A 78 12.94 13.30 14.37
C PHE A 78 13.81 13.44 15.64
N ARG A 79 14.03 12.36 16.40
CA ARG A 79 14.84 12.39 17.64
C ARG A 79 16.35 12.30 17.38
N GLU A 80 16.78 11.84 16.21
CA GLU A 80 18.20 11.60 15.92
C GLU A 80 18.98 12.87 15.52
N ASP A 81 18.29 13.93 15.08
CA ASP A 81 18.91 15.19 14.63
C ASP A 81 19.29 16.15 15.78
N ILE A 82 19.11 15.74 17.04
CA ILE A 82 19.50 16.53 18.22
C ILE A 82 20.65 15.82 18.93
N SER A 83 21.80 15.69 18.27
CA SER A 83 23.03 15.31 18.96
C SER A 83 24.29 16.05 18.45
N VAL A 84 24.61 17.11 19.21
CA VAL A 84 25.95 17.47 19.72
C VAL A 84 26.99 18.00 18.73
N GLU A 85 26.99 19.32 18.54
CA GLU A 85 28.23 20.11 18.43
C GLU A 85 28.49 20.72 19.82
N PRO A 86 29.43 20.23 20.65
CA PRO A 86 29.86 20.95 21.83
C PRO A 86 30.93 21.93 21.35
N SER A 87 30.54 23.16 21.01
CA SER A 87 31.52 24.22 20.79
C SER A 87 32.14 24.59 22.13
N THR A 88 33.21 23.90 22.50
CA THR A 88 34.18 24.38 23.47
C THR A 88 34.85 25.62 22.90
N ASP A 89 34.32 26.81 23.22
CA ASP A 89 35.14 28.02 23.23
C ASP A 89 35.51 28.33 24.68
N GLN A 90 36.74 27.95 25.02
CA GLN A 90 37.43 28.43 26.20
C GLN A 90 38.00 29.80 25.90
N VAL A 91 37.67 30.79 26.73
CA VAL A 91 38.46 32.03 26.93
C VAL A 91 38.53 32.33 28.41
#